data_AF-A0A453DRM3-F1
#
_entry.id   AF-A0A453DRM3-F1
#
_cell.length_a   1.000
_cell.length_b   1.000
_cell.length_c   1.000
_cell.angle_alpha   90.00
_cell.angle_beta   90.00
_cell.angle_gamma   90.00
#
_symmetry.space_group_name_H-M   'P 1'
#
loop_
_entity.id
_entity.type
_entity.pdbx_description
1 polymer ?
#
loop_
_entity_poly.entity_id
_entity_poly.type
_entity_poly.pdbx_seq_one_letter_code
_entity_poly.pdbx_strand_id
1 'polypeptide(L)'
;GNFPLNGTYFQDHEVFADDSSSRLPIDFSSECLNDLGKCIVYFGSSIHSITKGQTRQDIEDCYKKGYVCIRGFDRRTRSPRRLCAALHSINEKKEDNSKNKEGAGLGKSNEQKAPLTN
;
A
#
# COMPACT_ATOMS: atom_id res chain seq x y z
N GLY A 1 -4.91 -23.80 1.10
CA GLY A 1 -4.38 -23.48 2.43
C GLY A 1 -5.53 -23.41 3.38
N ASN A 2 -5.47 -24.12 4.51
CA ASN A 2 -6.52 -24.07 5.51
C ASN A 2 -6.34 -22.78 6.32
N PHE A 3 -7.32 -21.87 6.26
CA PHE A 3 -7.28 -20.60 6.94
C PHE A 3 -7.45 -20.85 8.44
N PRO A 4 -6.62 -20.28 9.34
CA PRO A 4 -6.73 -20.56 10.76
C PRO A 4 -8.08 -20.05 11.27
N LEU A 5 -8.84 -20.96 11.87
CA LEU A 5 -10.10 -20.70 12.55
C LEU A 5 -9.88 -19.62 13.63
N ASN A 6 -10.53 -18.47 13.43
CA ASN A 6 -10.76 -17.36 14.37
C ASN A 6 -9.66 -17.16 15.42
N GLY A 7 -8.62 -16.41 15.08
CA GLY A 7 -7.44 -16.27 15.95
C GLY A 7 -6.79 -14.89 16.01
N THR A 8 -7.12 -13.92 15.15
CA THR A 8 -6.56 -12.55 15.29
C THR A 8 -7.57 -11.48 14.90
N TYR A 9 -7.52 -10.31 15.57
CA TYR A 9 -8.34 -9.12 15.26
C TYR A 9 -8.40 -8.81 13.75
N PHE A 10 -7.30 -9.06 13.06
CA PHE A 10 -7.10 -8.75 11.64
C PHE A 10 -7.67 -9.79 10.67
N GLN A 11 -8.29 -10.87 11.15
CA GLN A 11 -9.07 -11.74 10.26
C GLN A 11 -10.45 -11.13 9.97
N ASP A 12 -11.08 -10.49 10.97
CA ASP A 12 -12.42 -9.93 10.85
C ASP A 12 -12.43 -8.46 10.43
N HIS A 13 -11.37 -7.71 10.78
CA HIS A 13 -11.28 -6.26 10.52
C HIS A 13 -10.37 -5.90 9.33
N GLU A 14 -9.81 -6.90 8.64
CA GLU A 14 -9.06 -6.68 7.40
C GLU A 14 -10.01 -6.58 6.21
N VAL A 15 -9.87 -5.48 5.46
CA VAL A 15 -10.56 -5.26 4.19
C VAL A 15 -9.54 -5.13 3.06
N PHE A 16 -10.00 -5.36 1.82
CA PHE A 16 -9.15 -5.30 0.64
C PHE A 16 -9.65 -4.23 -0.32
N ALA A 17 -8.75 -3.35 -0.77
CA ALA A 17 -9.06 -2.39 -1.81
C ALA A 17 -9.14 -3.11 -3.17
N ASP A 18 -10.20 -2.88 -3.94
CA ASP A 18 -10.26 -3.41 -5.30
C ASP A 18 -9.18 -2.76 -6.17
N ASP A 19 -8.31 -3.59 -6.73
CA ASP A 19 -7.11 -3.13 -7.43
C ASP A 19 -7.45 -2.36 -8.72
N SER A 20 -8.57 -2.69 -9.37
CA SER A 20 -9.01 -2.01 -10.60
C SER A 20 -9.60 -0.64 -10.31
N SER A 21 -10.53 -0.54 -9.35
CA SER A 21 -11.16 0.73 -8.97
C SER A 21 -10.21 1.66 -8.23
N SER A 22 -9.18 1.12 -7.57
CA SER A 22 -8.14 1.93 -6.92
C SER A 22 -7.24 2.66 -7.92
N ARG A 23 -7.14 2.17 -9.16
CA ARG A 23 -6.39 2.83 -10.25
C ARG A 23 -7.27 3.70 -11.12
N LEU A 24 -8.51 3.28 -11.34
CA LEU A 24 -9.50 4.00 -12.09
C LEU A 24 -10.74 4.19 -11.21
N PRO A 25 -10.85 5.32 -10.50
CA PRO A 25 -11.99 5.60 -9.63
C PRO A 25 -13.32 5.45 -10.37
N ILE A 26 -14.31 4.89 -9.68
CA ILE A 26 -15.66 4.73 -10.21
C ILE A 26 -16.39 6.06 -10.02
N ASP A 27 -16.98 6.57 -11.09
CA ASP A 27 -17.85 7.74 -11.02
C ASP A 27 -19.20 7.36 -10.39
N PHE A 28 -19.63 8.13 -9.38
CA PHE A 28 -20.79 7.81 -8.57
C PHE A 28 -21.45 9.07 -7.99
N SER A 29 -22.79 9.11 -7.96
CA SER A 29 -23.53 10.24 -7.39
C SER A 29 -23.31 10.35 -5.88
N SER A 30 -23.03 11.55 -5.39
CA SER A 30 -22.83 11.84 -3.97
C SER A 30 -24.11 11.64 -3.14
N GLU A 31 -25.28 11.80 -3.75
CA GLU A 31 -26.57 11.60 -3.09
C GLU A 31 -26.70 10.16 -2.57
N CYS A 32 -26.21 9.21 -3.35
CA CYS A 32 -26.21 7.80 -3.01
C CYS A 32 -25.22 7.45 -1.87
N LEU A 33 -24.35 8.36 -1.42
CA LEU A 33 -23.45 8.13 -0.28
C LEU A 33 -24.02 8.61 1.05
N ASN A 34 -25.04 9.47 1.03
CA ASN A 34 -25.55 10.09 2.25
C ASN A 34 -26.22 9.09 3.19
N ASP A 35 -26.87 8.07 2.63
CA ASP A 35 -27.62 7.06 3.40
C ASP A 35 -26.77 5.84 3.81
N LEU A 36 -25.48 5.82 3.47
CA LEU A 36 -24.60 4.70 3.80
C LEU A 36 -23.94 4.90 5.17
N GLY A 37 -23.86 3.79 5.93
CA GLY A 37 -23.04 3.73 7.13
C GLY A 37 -21.58 4.06 6.81
N LYS A 38 -20.97 4.90 7.64
CA LYS A 38 -19.57 5.29 7.50
C LYS A 38 -18.74 4.56 8.53
N CYS A 39 -17.60 4.02 8.11
CA CYS A 39 -16.57 3.45 8.99
C CYS A 39 -15.21 4.03 8.62
N ILE A 40 -14.26 3.94 9.55
CA ILE A 40 -12.89 4.39 9.33
C ILE A 40 -12.07 3.19 8.83
N VAL A 41 -11.38 3.38 7.71
CA VAL A 41 -10.42 2.42 7.19
C VAL A 41 -9.02 3.03 7.24
N TYR A 42 -8.10 2.32 7.88
CA TYR A 42 -6.70 2.70 7.97
C TYR A 42 -5.89 1.99 6.89
N PHE A 43 -5.20 2.77 6.06
CA PHE A 43 -4.39 2.27 4.95
C PHE A 43 -2.91 2.30 5.28
N GLY A 44 -2.17 1.26 4.87
CA GLY A 44 -0.72 1.22 5.06
C GLY A 44 -0.07 0.00 4.40
N SER A 45 1.23 -0.14 4.54
CA SER A 45 1.97 -1.34 4.06
C SER A 45 1.98 -2.48 5.08
N SER A 46 1.74 -2.15 6.36
CA SER A 46 1.65 -3.07 7.49
C SER A 46 0.91 -2.39 8.65
N ILE A 47 0.49 -3.17 9.65
CA ILE A 47 -0.06 -2.63 10.90
C ILE A 47 0.93 -1.67 11.57
N HIS A 48 2.22 -2.03 11.60
CA HIS A 48 3.25 -1.17 12.14
C HIS A 48 3.27 0.20 11.43
N SER A 49 3.18 0.23 10.10
CA SER A 49 3.15 1.50 9.35
C SER A 49 1.92 2.37 9.69
N ILE A 50 0.78 1.73 9.99
CA ILE A 50 -0.46 2.43 10.35
C ILE A 50 -0.35 3.02 11.76
N THR A 51 0.18 2.25 12.72
CA THR A 51 0.23 2.64 14.13
C THR A 51 1.48 3.45 14.51
N LYS A 52 2.48 3.52 13.63
CA LYS A 52 3.74 4.23 13.91
C LYS A 52 3.47 5.73 14.08
N GLY A 53 3.92 6.28 15.20
CA GLY A 53 3.74 7.71 15.52
C GLY A 53 2.34 8.10 15.96
N GLN A 54 1.41 7.15 16.10
CA GLN A 54 0.06 7.37 16.62
C GLN A 54 0.05 7.38 18.16
N THR A 55 -0.94 8.05 18.75
CA THR A 55 -1.12 8.00 20.20
C THR A 55 -1.70 6.66 20.63
N ARG A 56 -1.62 6.33 21.93
CA ARG A 56 -2.25 5.11 22.46
C ARG A 56 -3.76 5.08 22.18
N GLN A 57 -4.43 6.24 22.27
CA GLN A 57 -5.86 6.34 22.05
C GLN A 57 -6.23 6.04 20.59
N ASP A 58 -5.48 6.60 19.63
CA ASP A 58 -5.71 6.35 18.20
C ASP A 58 -5.50 4.88 17.83
N ILE A 59 -4.49 4.25 18.43
CA ILE A 59 -4.25 2.81 18.28
C ILE A 59 -5.44 2.04 18.83
N GLU A 60 -5.91 2.34 20.04
CA GLU A 60 -7.08 1.67 20.61
C GLU A 60 -8.33 1.83 19.76
N ASP A 61 -8.59 3.03 19.22
CA ASP A 61 -9.74 3.27 18.35
C ASP A 61 -9.63 2.52 17.02
N CYS A 62 -8.43 2.44 16.43
CA CYS A 62 -8.14 1.60 15.26
C CYS A 62 -8.50 0.12 15.51
N TYR A 63 -8.17 -0.41 16.69
CA TYR A 63 -8.47 -1.80 17.09
C TYR A 63 -9.88 -2.03 17.64
N LYS A 64 -10.69 -1.00 17.88
CA LYS A 64 -12.06 -1.17 18.43
C LYS A 64 -13.14 -0.84 17.42
N LYS A 65 -12.85 0.08 16.50
CA LYS A 65 -13.86 0.70 15.62
C LYS A 65 -13.40 0.76 14.16
N GLY A 66 -12.12 0.51 13.91
CA GLY A 66 -11.48 0.68 12.62
C GLY A 66 -11.38 -0.62 11.83
N TYR A 67 -11.32 -0.48 10.51
CA TYR A 67 -10.90 -1.52 9.59
C TYR A 67 -9.49 -1.21 9.09
N VAL A 68 -8.74 -2.23 8.67
CA VAL A 68 -7.40 -2.06 8.12
C VAL A 68 -7.33 -2.57 6.68
N CYS A 69 -6.66 -1.82 5.83
CA CYS A 69 -6.41 -2.22 4.45
C CYS A 69 -4.92 -2.12 4.16
N ILE A 70 -4.25 -3.27 4.13
CA ILE A 70 -2.79 -3.36 3.87
C ILE A 70 -2.44 -3.82 2.46
N ARG A 71 -3.43 -4.33 1.71
CA ARG A 71 -3.24 -4.87 0.36
C ARG A 71 -4.47 -4.65 -0.51
N GLY A 72 -4.21 -4.54 -1.81
CA GLY A 72 -5.26 -4.60 -2.81
C GLY A 72 -5.62 -6.05 -3.15
N PHE A 73 -6.75 -6.23 -3.81
CA PHE A 73 -7.17 -7.51 -4.34
C PHE A 73 -7.65 -7.36 -5.78
N ASP A 74 -7.08 -8.17 -6.67
CA ASP A 74 -7.56 -8.26 -8.06
C ASP A 74 -8.66 -9.32 -8.11
N ARG A 75 -9.91 -8.87 -8.25
CA ARG A 75 -11.09 -9.74 -8.33
C ARG A 75 -11.08 -10.65 -9.56
N ARG A 76 -10.45 -10.24 -10.67
CA ARG A 76 -10.41 -11.00 -11.93
C ARG A 76 -9.43 -12.17 -11.81
N THR A 77 -8.23 -11.91 -11.30
CA THR A 77 -7.20 -12.97 -11.15
C THR A 77 -7.26 -13.65 -9.78
N ARG A 78 -8.15 -13.21 -8.88
CA ARG A 78 -8.30 -13.68 -7.49
C ARG A 78 -6.98 -13.70 -6.71
N SER A 79 -6.16 -12.68 -6.91
CA SER A 79 -4.82 -12.64 -6.32
C SER A 79 -4.58 -11.33 -5.55
N PRO A 80 -3.83 -11.38 -4.45
CA PRO A 80 -3.44 -10.18 -3.73
C PRO A 80 -2.57 -9.26 -4.60
N ARG A 81 -2.68 -7.96 -4.36
CA ARG A 81 -1.94 -6.90 -5.03
C ARG A 81 -1.36 -5.94 -4.00
N ARG A 82 -0.30 -5.24 -4.38
CA ARG A 82 0.16 -4.11 -3.58
C ARG A 82 -0.92 -3.04 -3.55
N LEU A 83 -1.09 -2.38 -2.41
CA LEU A 83 -2.03 -1.29 -2.28
C LEU A 83 -1.66 -0.17 -3.27
N CYS A 84 -2.65 0.49 -3.87
CA CYS A 84 -2.42 1.59 -4.81
C CYS A 84 -1.80 2.81 -4.09
N ALA A 85 -0.78 3.45 -4.67
CA ALA A 85 -0.10 4.60 -4.07
C ALA A 85 -1.04 5.74 -3.67
N ALA A 86 -2.12 5.94 -4.44
CA ALA A 86 -3.16 6.93 -4.12
C ALA A 86 -3.85 6.69 -2.77
N LEU A 87 -3.97 5.43 -2.33
CA LEU A 87 -4.65 5.05 -1.08
C LEU A 87 -3.72 5.03 0.15
N HIS A 88 -2.40 4.98 -0.04
CA HIS A 88 -1.43 4.89 1.05
C HIS A 88 -0.29 5.91 0.93
N SER A 89 -0.59 7.06 0.31
CA SER A 89 0.34 8.17 0.25
C SER A 89 0.68 8.62 1.66
N ILE A 90 1.94 8.45 2.04
CA ILE A 90 2.44 8.80 3.36
C ILE A 90 2.45 10.32 3.45
N ASN A 91 1.91 10.90 4.53
CA ASN A 91 1.94 12.34 4.83
C ASN A 91 3.36 12.84 5.18
N GLU A 92 4.41 12.26 4.61
CA GLU A 92 5.75 12.83 4.75
C GLU A 92 5.81 14.05 3.85
N LYS A 93 6.00 15.23 4.46
CA LYS A 93 6.43 16.42 3.71
C LYS A 93 7.71 16.03 2.97
N LYS A 94 7.63 15.87 1.65
CA LYS A 94 8.83 15.81 0.83
C LYS A 94 9.48 17.19 0.93
N GLU A 95 10.56 17.28 1.69
CA GLU A 95 11.47 18.41 1.53
C GLU A 95 12.14 18.23 0.16
N ASP A 96 11.78 19.09 -0.79
CA ASP A 96 12.38 19.14 -2.12
C ASP A 96 13.85 19.58 -2.00
N ASN A 97 14.76 18.63 -1.77
CA ASN A 97 16.18 18.87 -1.96
C ASN A 97 16.54 18.74 -3.44
N SER A 98 16.14 19.73 -4.25
CA SER A 98 16.74 19.95 -5.55
C SER A 98 18.19 20.41 -5.36
N LYS A 99 19.15 19.47 -5.41
CA LYS A 99 20.57 19.80 -5.60
C LYS A 99 21.09 19.05 -6.82
N ASN A 100 21.38 19.86 -7.84
CA ASN A 100 22.19 19.57 -9.02
C ASN A 100 23.26 18.50 -8.80
N LYS A 101 23.33 17.54 -9.71
CA LYS A 101 24.60 16.95 -10.15
C LYS A 101 24.57 16.75 -11.66
N GLU A 102 24.94 17.81 -12.37
CA GLU A 102 25.56 17.68 -13.68
C GLU A 102 26.99 17.12 -13.50
N GLY A 103 27.36 16.17 -14.36
CA GLY A 103 28.71 15.98 -14.89
C GLY A 103 29.81 15.37 -14.00
N ALA A 104 30.24 14.16 -14.37
CA ALA A 104 31.62 13.83 -14.81
C ALA A 104 32.16 12.48 -14.29
N GLY A 105 32.72 11.67 -15.19
CA GLY A 105 33.95 10.91 -14.88
C GLY A 105 33.93 9.37 -14.89
N LEU A 106 33.80 8.75 -16.08
CA LEU A 106 34.70 7.76 -16.69
C LEU A 106 35.39 6.61 -15.88
N GLY A 107 35.10 5.35 -16.31
CA GLY A 107 36.04 4.20 -16.42
C GLY A 107 36.24 3.30 -15.19
N LYS A 108 36.36 1.96 -15.25
CA LYS A 108 36.65 1.01 -16.35
C LYS A 108 36.21 -0.44 -16.02
N SER A 109 35.82 -1.16 -17.08
CA SER A 109 36.09 -2.57 -17.47
C SER A 109 35.92 -3.74 -16.48
N ASN A 110 35.20 -4.79 -16.92
CA ASN A 110 35.84 -6.01 -17.44
C ASN A 110 34.85 -6.91 -18.20
N GLU A 111 35.12 -7.10 -19.50
CA GLU A 111 34.45 -8.01 -20.42
C GLU A 111 35.38 -9.20 -20.64
N GLN A 112 34.93 -10.42 -20.29
CA GLN A 112 35.69 -11.65 -20.51
C GLN A 112 35.35 -12.21 -21.89
N LYS A 113 36.32 -12.15 -22.80
CA LYS A 113 36.28 -12.72 -24.16
C LYS A 113 36.81 -14.16 -24.14
N ALA A 114 36.03 -15.10 -24.67
CA ALA A 114 36.46 -16.48 -24.94
C ALA A 114 37.32 -16.55 -26.23
N PRO A 115 38.37 -17.38 -26.29
CA PRO A 115 39.17 -17.56 -27.50
C PRO A 115 38.58 -18.64 -28.44
N LEU A 116 38.52 -18.35 -29.75
CA LEU A 116 38.42 -19.34 -30.82
C LEU A 116 39.83 -19.83 -31.18
N THR A 117 39.98 -21.14 -31.32
CA THR A 117 41.14 -21.82 -31.91
C THR A 117 40.88 -22.07 -33.39
N ASN A 118 41.90 -21.82 -34.23
CA ASN A 118 42.02 -22.45 -35.55
C ASN A 118 42.64 -23.83 -35.41
#